data_AF-A0A6I8M6Y4-F1
#
_entry.id   AF-A0A6I8M6Y4-F1
#
_cell.length_a   1.000
_cell.length_b   1.000
_cell.length_c   1.000
_cell.angle_alpha   90.00
_cell.angle_beta   90.00
_cell.angle_gamma   90.00
#
_symmetry.space_group_name_H-M   'P 1'
#
loop_
_entity.id
_entity.type
_entity.pdbx_description
1 polymer ?
#
loop_
_entity_poly.entity_id
_entity_poly.type
_entity_poly.pdbx_seq_one_letter_code
_entity_poly.pdbx_strand_id
1 'polypeptide(L)'
;MTDVQTYDYDIAVSFAGEDRELVRSVVTELKEHDVKVFFDEDSTAEMWGENLVDFLQSIYSRRARYAVLFISSHYVAKKWTTYERKAAQDRAFQQAAPYILPVRIDDSELPGLLSTVGYVDAEFAGARGIVDAVLSKLGSHAPAQAPKFDGRAPRTPEAVALVLSERPPGWEFLLYGGVLHQGITDLEDKYRDHVIEFSPHNGEVVLEDDGLSWLASKLISVSRIVDNLDRVLSDDAQVAAFGRPGEPGDPERIIHLANRLTGIYGELLDWAAGIRATGFDDDAVQHVANAEARLADLPIQQLREFVERYSQQMDGLTARLLAGEDVHLTFTVKIDMDPEAQDIYHNALEAYGAQRLGNS
;
A
#
# COMPACT_ATOMS: atom_id res chain seq x y z
N MET A 1 -29.16 12.84 -7.50
CA MET A 1 -28.51 13.03 -8.82
C MET A 1 -27.10 12.51 -8.66
N THR A 2 -26.74 11.49 -9.43
CA THR A 2 -25.44 10.80 -9.43
C THR A 2 -24.32 11.78 -9.71
N ASP A 3 -23.34 11.89 -8.80
CA ASP A 3 -22.11 12.60 -9.10
C ASP A 3 -21.13 11.62 -9.75
N VAL A 4 -20.76 11.94 -10.97
CA VAL A 4 -19.97 11.14 -11.90
C VAL A 4 -18.51 11.49 -11.61
N GLN A 5 -17.62 10.49 -11.50
CA GLN A 5 -16.18 10.77 -11.56
C GLN A 5 -15.90 11.61 -12.81
N THR A 6 -15.57 12.89 -12.61
CA THR A 6 -15.36 13.84 -13.70
C THR A 6 -13.98 13.59 -14.28
N TYR A 7 -13.90 12.67 -15.23
CA TYR A 7 -12.72 12.56 -16.09
C TYR A 7 -12.68 13.77 -17.02
N ASP A 8 -11.49 14.35 -17.19
CA ASP A 8 -11.26 15.40 -18.18
C ASP A 8 -11.48 14.85 -19.60
N TYR A 9 -11.16 13.56 -19.79
CA TYR A 9 -11.29 12.84 -21.04
C TYR A 9 -12.00 11.50 -20.85
N ASP A 10 -12.86 11.13 -21.79
CA ASP A 10 -13.40 9.78 -21.88
C ASP A 10 -12.29 8.80 -22.29
N ILE A 11 -11.37 9.24 -23.15
CA ILE A 11 -10.31 8.38 -23.69
C ILE A 11 -9.01 9.15 -23.85
N ALA A 12 -7.89 8.51 -23.54
CA ALA A 12 -6.57 8.94 -24.00
C ALA A 12 -6.02 7.95 -25.02
N VAL A 13 -5.48 8.45 -26.14
CA VAL A 13 -4.88 7.61 -27.19
C VAL A 13 -3.36 7.64 -27.15
N SER A 14 -2.73 6.47 -27.22
CA SER A 14 -1.27 6.31 -27.29
C SER A 14 -0.88 5.60 -28.56
N PHE A 15 0.02 6.19 -29.35
CA PHE A 15 0.39 5.69 -30.67
C PHE A 15 1.79 6.19 -31.09
N ALA A 16 2.37 5.56 -32.12
CA ALA A 16 3.61 6.04 -32.76
C ALA A 16 3.30 7.07 -33.84
N GLY A 17 4.20 8.02 -34.08
CA GLY A 17 3.94 9.10 -35.04
C GLY A 17 3.67 8.60 -36.48
N GLU A 18 4.13 7.40 -36.81
CA GLU A 18 3.89 6.70 -38.06
C GLU A 18 2.43 6.25 -38.23
N ASP A 19 1.75 5.91 -37.14
CA ASP A 19 0.36 5.41 -37.14
C ASP A 19 -0.68 6.54 -37.11
N ARG A 20 -0.21 7.79 -37.18
CA ARG A 20 -0.97 9.02 -36.97
C ARG A 20 -2.19 9.14 -37.87
N GLU A 21 -2.10 8.73 -39.13
CA GLU A 21 -3.21 8.86 -40.08
C GLU A 21 -4.43 8.06 -39.61
N LEU A 22 -4.22 6.79 -39.22
CA LEU A 22 -5.25 5.94 -38.66
C LEU A 22 -5.81 6.52 -37.36
N VAL A 23 -4.94 6.91 -36.43
CA VAL A 23 -5.38 7.42 -35.11
C VAL A 23 -6.17 8.71 -35.25
N ARG A 24 -5.75 9.64 -36.13
CA ARG A 24 -6.49 10.88 -36.40
C ARG A 24 -7.87 10.61 -36.98
N SER A 25 -8.02 9.60 -37.83
CA SER A 25 -9.33 9.21 -38.36
C SER A 25 -10.27 8.74 -37.25
N VAL A 26 -9.79 7.88 -36.34
CA VAL A 26 -10.54 7.39 -35.18
C VAL A 26 -10.88 8.52 -34.21
N VAL A 27 -9.92 9.38 -33.88
CA VAL A 27 -10.12 10.50 -32.94
C VAL A 27 -11.13 11.51 -33.48
N THR A 28 -11.06 11.84 -34.77
CA THR A 28 -12.02 12.75 -35.41
C THR A 28 -13.44 12.19 -35.30
N GLU A 29 -13.65 10.92 -35.66
CA GLU A 29 -14.96 10.28 -35.61
C GLU A 29 -15.48 10.16 -34.16
N LEU A 30 -14.63 9.82 -33.19
CA LEU A 30 -15.01 9.81 -31.77
C LEU A 30 -15.45 11.19 -31.27
N LYS A 31 -14.77 12.27 -31.68
CA LYS A 31 -15.15 13.64 -31.33
C LYS A 31 -16.48 14.05 -31.96
N GLU A 32 -16.79 13.58 -33.17
CA GLU A 32 -18.12 13.78 -33.79
C GLU A 32 -19.24 13.10 -32.99
N HIS A 33 -18.91 12.06 -32.20
CA HIS A 33 -19.79 11.40 -31.25
C HIS A 33 -19.75 11.98 -29.83
N ASP A 34 -19.24 13.21 -29.66
CA ASP A 34 -19.16 13.95 -28.38
C ASP A 34 -18.28 13.26 -27.31
N VAL A 35 -17.35 12.40 -27.75
CA VAL A 35 -16.37 11.77 -26.87
C VAL A 35 -15.21 12.74 -26.61
N LYS A 36 -14.88 12.97 -25.34
CA LYS A 36 -13.71 13.79 -24.95
C LYS A 36 -12.44 12.96 -25.10
N VAL A 37 -11.66 13.21 -26.16
CA VAL A 37 -10.44 12.47 -26.44
C VAL A 37 -9.20 13.31 -26.18
N PHE A 38 -8.30 12.82 -25.33
CA PHE A 38 -6.94 13.35 -25.23
C PHE A 38 -6.11 12.86 -26.41
N PHE A 39 -5.61 13.80 -27.21
CA PHE A 39 -4.82 13.55 -28.42
C PHE A 39 -3.60 14.49 -28.43
N ASP A 40 -2.40 13.92 -28.54
CA ASP A 40 -1.15 14.65 -28.32
C ASP A 40 -0.92 15.83 -29.28
N GLU A 41 -1.47 15.81 -30.50
CA GLU A 41 -1.36 16.94 -31.44
C GLU A 41 -2.10 18.21 -30.95
N ASP A 42 -3.25 18.03 -30.29
CA ASP A 42 -4.11 19.15 -29.88
C ASP A 42 -3.62 19.83 -28.58
N SER A 43 -2.77 19.15 -27.81
CA SER A 43 -2.25 19.61 -26.51
C SER A 43 -0.83 20.19 -26.60
N THR A 44 -0.39 20.64 -27.78
CA THR A 44 0.97 21.19 -27.99
C THR A 44 1.30 22.35 -27.03
N ALA A 45 0.31 23.18 -26.68
CA ALA A 45 0.49 24.27 -25.71
C ALA A 45 0.54 23.79 -24.23
N GLU A 46 -0.13 22.68 -23.91
CA GLU A 46 -0.16 22.09 -22.57
C GLU A 46 1.05 21.20 -22.28
N MET A 47 1.63 20.59 -23.32
CA MET A 47 2.85 19.78 -23.23
C MET A 47 4.14 20.60 -23.31
N TRP A 48 4.05 21.90 -23.63
CA TRP A 48 5.23 22.74 -23.82
C TRP A 48 5.85 23.11 -22.47
N GLY A 49 6.97 22.45 -22.14
CA GLY A 49 7.77 22.73 -20.94
C GLY A 49 7.62 21.69 -19.82
N GLU A 50 6.70 20.73 -20.00
CA GLU A 50 6.44 19.66 -19.04
C GLU A 50 7.40 18.46 -19.23
N ASN A 51 7.65 17.73 -18.15
CA ASN A 51 8.25 16.40 -18.25
C ASN A 51 7.23 15.46 -18.88
N LEU A 52 7.41 15.19 -20.18
CA LEU A 52 6.51 14.36 -21.00
C LEU A 52 6.23 12.98 -20.39
N VAL A 53 7.16 12.41 -19.61
CA VAL A 53 6.97 11.10 -18.95
C VAL A 53 5.95 11.22 -17.82
N ASP A 54 6.11 12.20 -16.93
CA ASP A 54 5.22 12.42 -15.79
C ASP A 54 3.85 12.92 -16.24
N PHE A 55 3.81 13.77 -17.27
CA PHE A 55 2.60 14.29 -17.88
C PHE A 55 1.75 13.17 -18.49
N LEU A 56 2.35 12.29 -19.30
CA LEU A 56 1.65 11.15 -19.88
C LEU A 56 1.21 10.17 -18.78
N GLN A 57 2.04 9.93 -17.76
CA GLN A 57 1.64 9.10 -16.61
C GLN A 57 0.42 9.69 -15.89
N SER A 58 0.33 11.00 -15.72
CA SER A 58 -0.82 11.67 -15.08
C SER A 58 -2.12 11.51 -15.87
N ILE A 59 -2.04 11.56 -17.20
CA ILE A 59 -3.20 11.42 -18.09
C ILE A 59 -3.70 9.97 -18.11
N TYR A 60 -2.78 9.02 -18.29
CA TYR A 60 -3.07 7.59 -18.31
C TYR A 60 -3.32 6.97 -16.93
N SER A 61 -3.32 7.76 -15.84
CA SER A 61 -3.65 7.24 -14.50
C SER A 61 -4.83 7.92 -13.82
N ARG A 62 -5.18 9.17 -14.22
CA ARG A 62 -6.23 9.94 -13.51
C ARG A 62 -7.19 10.74 -14.37
N ARG A 63 -6.77 11.19 -15.56
CA ARG A 63 -7.54 12.19 -16.32
C ARG A 63 -8.38 11.59 -17.44
N ALA A 64 -8.08 10.36 -17.87
CA ALA A 64 -8.84 9.64 -18.88
C ALA A 64 -9.53 8.40 -18.31
N ARG A 65 -10.79 8.15 -18.70
CA ARG A 65 -11.57 6.97 -18.28
C ARG A 65 -11.02 5.66 -18.83
N TYR A 66 -10.55 5.65 -20.08
CA TYR A 66 -9.84 4.52 -20.69
C TYR A 66 -8.60 4.99 -21.45
N ALA A 67 -7.60 4.10 -21.57
CA ALA A 67 -6.43 4.31 -22.41
C ALA A 67 -6.47 3.37 -23.61
N VAL A 68 -6.54 3.92 -24.83
CA VAL A 68 -6.47 3.14 -26.08
C VAL A 68 -5.04 3.13 -26.58
N LEU A 69 -4.43 1.94 -26.61
CA LEU A 69 -3.05 1.76 -27.08
C LEU A 69 -3.05 1.22 -28.51
N PHE A 70 -2.56 2.01 -29.46
CA PHE A 70 -2.34 1.60 -30.83
C PHE A 70 -0.96 0.98 -30.97
N ILE A 71 -0.93 -0.35 -31.00
CA ILE A 71 0.28 -1.17 -30.96
C ILE A 71 0.69 -1.48 -32.40
N SER A 72 1.84 -0.95 -32.80
CA SER A 72 2.54 -1.26 -34.05
C SER A 72 4.00 -1.59 -33.76
N SER A 73 4.71 -2.10 -34.76
CA SER A 73 6.17 -2.28 -34.72
C SER A 73 6.90 -0.97 -34.44
N HIS A 74 6.40 0.16 -34.94
CA HIS A 74 6.92 1.49 -34.64
C HIS A 74 6.65 1.92 -33.20
N TYR A 75 5.47 1.60 -32.66
CA TYR A 75 5.13 1.86 -31.27
C TYR A 75 6.06 1.12 -30.32
N VAL A 76 6.25 -0.18 -30.56
CA VAL A 76 7.15 -1.04 -29.78
C VAL A 76 8.61 -0.59 -29.92
N ALA A 77 9.05 -0.15 -31.10
CA ALA A 77 10.44 0.21 -31.34
C ALA A 77 10.84 1.63 -30.91
N LYS A 78 9.88 2.57 -30.76
CA LYS A 78 10.18 4.00 -30.51
C LYS A 78 9.50 4.57 -29.29
N LYS A 79 8.18 4.36 -29.11
CA LYS A 79 7.47 4.87 -27.93
C LYS A 79 7.68 3.97 -26.73
N TRP A 80 7.76 2.66 -26.93
CA TRP A 80 7.94 1.69 -25.85
C TRP A 80 9.39 1.56 -25.36
N THR A 81 10.39 1.59 -26.25
CA THR A 81 11.83 1.46 -25.92
C THR A 81 12.45 2.69 -25.25
N THR A 82 11.94 3.90 -25.53
CA THR A 82 12.48 5.15 -24.96
C THR A 82 12.24 5.26 -23.45
N TYR A 83 11.36 4.42 -22.89
CA TYR A 83 11.30 4.17 -21.45
C TYR A 83 12.51 3.33 -21.00
N GLU A 84 13.73 3.90 -20.99
CA GLU A 84 14.97 3.30 -20.45
C GLU A 84 14.92 3.07 -18.92
N ARG A 85 13.95 2.27 -18.46
CA ARG A 85 13.94 1.55 -17.19
C ARG A 85 12.82 0.52 -17.24
N LYS A 86 13.14 -0.59 -17.90
CA LYS A 86 12.44 -1.88 -17.95
C LYS A 86 12.19 -2.54 -16.57
N ALA A 87 12.13 -1.76 -15.49
CA ALA A 87 11.87 -2.18 -14.12
C ALA A 87 10.60 -1.52 -13.52
N ALA A 88 10.09 -0.44 -14.11
CA ALA A 88 8.87 0.23 -13.62
C ALA A 88 7.57 -0.31 -14.25
N GLN A 89 7.66 -0.88 -15.46
CA GLN A 89 6.48 -1.31 -16.23
C GLN A 89 5.91 -2.67 -15.82
N ASP A 90 6.65 -3.49 -15.08
CA ASP A 90 6.12 -4.75 -14.52
C ASP A 90 4.99 -4.51 -13.49
N ARG A 91 4.89 -3.30 -12.93
CA ARG A 91 3.88 -2.92 -11.92
C ARG A 91 2.60 -2.31 -12.49
N ALA A 92 2.67 -1.63 -13.63
CA ALA A 92 1.49 -0.95 -14.19
C ALA A 92 0.56 -1.92 -14.95
N PHE A 93 1.10 -3.02 -15.49
CA PHE A 93 0.35 -3.94 -16.35
C PHE A 93 -0.15 -5.21 -15.65
N GLN A 94 0.32 -5.52 -14.44
CA GLN A 94 -0.08 -6.75 -13.74
C GLN A 94 -1.37 -6.62 -12.91
N GLN A 95 -1.95 -5.41 -12.74
CA GLN A 95 -3.06 -5.20 -11.80
C GLN A 95 -4.33 -4.51 -12.32
N ALA A 96 -4.46 -4.15 -13.60
CA ALA A 96 -5.64 -3.40 -14.02
C ALA A 96 -6.70 -4.28 -14.71
N ALA A 97 -7.84 -4.45 -14.04
CA ALA A 97 -9.15 -4.60 -14.69
C ALA A 97 -9.33 -3.48 -15.78
N PRO A 98 -10.25 -3.61 -16.75
CA PRO A 98 -10.13 -3.24 -18.17
C PRO A 98 -9.97 -1.73 -18.50
N TYR A 99 -8.94 -1.08 -17.97
CA TYR A 99 -8.58 0.31 -18.22
C TYR A 99 -7.89 0.49 -19.57
N ILE A 100 -7.06 -0.49 -19.95
CA ILE A 100 -6.30 -0.48 -21.20
C ILE A 100 -7.11 -1.19 -22.28
N LEU A 101 -7.27 -0.54 -23.42
CA LEU A 101 -7.95 -1.03 -24.61
C LEU A 101 -6.94 -1.17 -25.76
N PRO A 102 -6.34 -2.36 -25.96
CA PRO A 102 -5.34 -2.55 -27.00
C PRO A 102 -5.98 -2.58 -28.40
N VAL A 103 -5.37 -1.86 -29.34
CA VAL A 103 -5.64 -1.91 -30.78
C VAL A 103 -4.35 -2.34 -31.48
N ARG A 104 -4.34 -3.49 -32.15
CA ARG A 104 -3.17 -3.97 -32.91
C ARG A 104 -3.25 -3.46 -34.34
N ILE A 105 -2.24 -2.71 -34.76
CA ILE A 105 -2.08 -2.21 -36.13
C ILE A 105 -1.34 -3.24 -36.99
N ASP A 106 -0.42 -3.98 -36.39
CA ASP A 106 0.29 -5.09 -37.02
C ASP A 106 0.47 -6.25 -36.02
N ASP A 107 1.15 -7.31 -36.46
CA ASP A 107 1.45 -8.50 -35.66
C ASP A 107 2.46 -8.27 -34.52
N SER A 108 2.82 -7.02 -34.21
CA SER A 108 3.72 -6.73 -33.10
C SER A 108 3.09 -7.05 -31.77
N GLU A 109 3.86 -7.68 -30.89
CA GLU A 109 3.48 -7.93 -29.51
C GLU A 109 4.03 -6.82 -28.63
N LEU A 110 3.20 -6.32 -27.72
CA LEU A 110 3.63 -5.34 -26.71
C LEU A 110 4.25 -6.09 -25.52
N PRO A 111 5.56 -5.95 -25.26
CA PRO A 111 6.19 -6.61 -24.11
C PRO A 111 5.52 -6.20 -22.79
N GLY A 112 5.16 -7.16 -21.93
CA GLY A 112 4.51 -6.87 -20.63
C GLY A 112 2.98 -6.85 -20.65
N LEU A 113 2.33 -6.89 -21.82
CA LEU A 113 0.90 -7.14 -21.93
C LEU A 113 0.64 -8.66 -21.94
N LEU A 114 -0.23 -9.15 -21.05
CA LEU A 114 -0.59 -10.57 -21.00
C LEU A 114 -1.29 -10.99 -22.30
N SER A 115 -0.92 -12.15 -22.85
CA SER A 115 -1.52 -12.72 -24.07
C SER A 115 -3.02 -13.05 -23.93
N THR A 116 -3.55 -13.02 -22.71
CA THR A 116 -4.97 -13.23 -22.37
C THR A 116 -5.80 -11.95 -22.48
N VAL A 117 -5.21 -10.79 -22.72
CA VAL A 117 -5.94 -9.52 -22.89
C VAL A 117 -6.50 -9.46 -24.32
N GLY A 118 -7.82 -9.29 -24.42
CA GLY A 118 -8.48 -9.08 -25.71
C GLY A 118 -8.07 -7.75 -26.36
N TYR A 119 -7.91 -7.76 -27.68
CA TYR A 119 -7.54 -6.59 -28.47
C TYR A 119 -8.51 -6.39 -29.64
N VAL A 120 -8.53 -5.18 -30.20
CA VAL A 120 -9.15 -4.90 -31.50
C VAL A 120 -8.05 -5.00 -32.57
N ASP A 121 -8.29 -5.79 -33.60
CA ASP A 121 -7.39 -5.87 -34.75
C ASP A 121 -7.77 -4.78 -35.77
N ALA A 122 -6.85 -3.85 -36.02
CA ALA A 122 -7.10 -2.70 -36.89
C ALA A 122 -7.17 -3.08 -38.38
N GLU A 123 -6.50 -4.15 -38.81
CA GLU A 123 -6.54 -4.62 -40.20
C GLU A 123 -7.96 -5.09 -40.55
N PHE A 124 -8.59 -5.83 -39.64
CA PHE A 124 -9.96 -6.32 -39.83
C PHE A 124 -11.04 -5.29 -39.48
N ALA A 125 -10.86 -4.55 -38.39
CA ALA A 125 -11.88 -3.61 -37.90
C ALA A 125 -11.90 -2.28 -38.68
N GLY A 126 -10.74 -1.83 -39.16
CA GLY A 126 -10.57 -0.48 -39.69
C GLY A 126 -10.91 0.62 -38.66
N ALA A 127 -10.82 1.89 -39.09
CA ALA A 127 -11.10 3.03 -38.21
C ALA A 127 -12.50 2.97 -37.60
N ARG A 128 -13.53 2.71 -38.42
CA ARG A 128 -14.92 2.64 -37.98
C ARG A 128 -15.18 1.52 -36.96
N GLY A 129 -14.59 0.33 -37.17
CA GLY A 129 -14.76 -0.77 -36.22
C GLY A 129 -14.07 -0.50 -34.87
N ILE A 130 -12.95 0.23 -34.89
CA ILE A 130 -12.30 0.71 -33.66
C ILE A 130 -13.22 1.71 -32.94
N VAL A 131 -13.80 2.68 -33.67
CA VAL A 131 -14.77 3.65 -33.13
C VAL A 131 -15.97 2.95 -32.51
N ASP A 132 -16.59 2.00 -33.22
CA ASP A 132 -17.73 1.24 -32.72
C ASP A 132 -17.40 0.45 -31.45
N ALA A 133 -16.23 -0.20 -31.40
CA ALA A 133 -15.77 -0.92 -30.22
C ALA A 133 -15.57 0.02 -29.03
N VAL A 134 -14.99 1.19 -29.29
CA VAL A 134 -14.77 2.24 -28.30
C VAL A 134 -16.11 2.81 -27.78
N LEU A 135 -17.02 3.20 -28.66
CA LEU A 135 -18.34 3.71 -28.31
C LEU A 135 -19.16 2.66 -27.56
N SER A 136 -19.07 1.39 -27.97
CA SER A 136 -19.65 0.28 -27.23
C SER A 136 -19.05 0.20 -25.83
N LYS A 137 -17.75 0.44 -25.65
CA LYS A 137 -17.11 0.42 -24.33
C LYS A 137 -17.49 1.62 -23.45
N LEU A 138 -17.71 2.79 -24.06
CA LEU A 138 -18.20 3.99 -23.38
C LEU A 138 -19.70 3.91 -23.03
N GLY A 139 -20.50 3.32 -23.92
CA GLY A 139 -21.96 3.20 -23.87
C GLY A 139 -22.48 1.93 -23.19
N SER A 140 -21.66 0.88 -23.03
CA SER A 140 -21.93 -0.29 -22.20
C SER A 140 -21.80 0.07 -20.72
N HIS A 141 -22.59 1.04 -20.27
CA HIS A 141 -23.13 0.97 -18.94
C HIS A 141 -24.18 -0.15 -18.95
N ALA A 142 -23.76 -1.35 -18.53
CA ALA A 142 -24.60 -2.01 -17.53
C ALA A 142 -24.87 -0.94 -16.45
N PRO A 143 -26.10 -0.79 -15.91
CA PRO A 143 -26.36 0.16 -14.84
C PRO A 143 -25.23 0.00 -13.84
N ALA A 144 -24.57 1.10 -13.46
CA ALA A 144 -23.44 1.08 -12.53
C ALA A 144 -23.81 0.08 -11.43
N GLN A 145 -23.14 -1.09 -11.43
CA GLN A 145 -23.29 -1.98 -10.30
C GLN A 145 -22.95 -1.11 -9.11
N ALA A 146 -23.84 -1.08 -8.12
CA ALA A 146 -23.58 -0.33 -6.90
C ALA A 146 -22.13 -0.63 -6.48
N PRO A 147 -21.33 0.40 -6.12
CA PRO A 147 -19.93 0.22 -5.77
C PRO A 147 -19.83 -0.97 -4.82
N LYS A 148 -18.95 -1.92 -5.14
CA LYS A 148 -18.86 -3.17 -4.36
C LYS A 148 -18.21 -2.88 -3.02
N PHE A 149 -17.37 -1.85 -2.97
CA PHE A 149 -16.85 -1.33 -1.72
C PHE A 149 -17.97 -0.68 -0.90
N ASP A 150 -18.11 -1.11 0.35
CA ASP A 150 -19.18 -0.73 1.26
C ASP A 150 -18.94 0.62 1.99
N GLY A 151 -17.82 1.29 1.70
CA GLY A 151 -17.44 2.56 2.33
C GLY A 151 -16.82 2.41 3.72
N ARG A 152 -16.61 1.18 4.20
CA ARG A 152 -15.99 0.89 5.50
C ARG A 152 -14.51 0.60 5.35
N ALA A 153 -13.74 0.84 6.40
CA ALA A 153 -12.34 0.45 6.43
C ALA A 153 -12.20 -1.04 6.07
N PRO A 154 -11.35 -1.40 5.08
CA PRO A 154 -11.16 -2.78 4.68
C PRO A 154 -10.65 -3.63 5.84
N ARG A 155 -11.28 -4.79 6.05
CA ARG A 155 -10.90 -5.76 7.11
C ARG A 155 -10.52 -7.13 6.56
N THR A 156 -10.60 -7.31 5.24
CA THR A 156 -10.26 -8.56 4.55
C THR A 156 -9.43 -8.28 3.29
N PRO A 157 -8.66 -9.26 2.80
CA PRO A 157 -7.90 -9.12 1.56
C PRO A 157 -8.77 -8.77 0.36
N GLU A 158 -9.98 -9.30 0.29
CA GLU A 158 -10.94 -9.00 -0.78
C GLU A 158 -11.39 -7.54 -0.73
N ALA A 159 -11.67 -7.00 0.46
CA ALA A 159 -12.02 -5.59 0.61
C ALA A 159 -10.84 -4.67 0.26
N VAL A 160 -9.60 -5.05 0.59
CA VAL A 160 -8.39 -4.31 0.19
C VAL A 160 -8.25 -4.32 -1.34
N ALA A 161 -8.46 -5.46 -1.99
CA ALA A 161 -8.44 -5.57 -3.44
C ALA A 161 -9.53 -4.70 -4.11
N LEU A 162 -10.72 -4.62 -3.50
CA LEU A 162 -11.78 -3.72 -3.96
C LEU A 162 -11.37 -2.25 -3.86
N VAL A 163 -10.72 -1.82 -2.77
CA VAL A 163 -10.22 -0.44 -2.63
C VAL A 163 -9.16 -0.13 -3.70
N LEU A 164 -8.23 -1.05 -3.96
CA LEU A 164 -7.20 -0.88 -5.00
C LEU A 164 -7.80 -0.81 -6.41
N SER A 165 -8.87 -1.56 -6.65
CA SER A 165 -9.56 -1.61 -7.94
C SER A 165 -10.47 -0.42 -8.18
N GLU A 166 -11.29 -0.04 -7.20
CA GLU A 166 -12.33 0.99 -7.34
C GLU A 166 -11.80 2.40 -7.02
N ARG A 167 -10.71 2.50 -6.24
CA ARG A 167 -10.08 3.75 -5.77
C ARG A 167 -11.11 4.82 -5.35
N PRO A 168 -11.97 4.50 -4.36
CA PRO A 168 -12.94 5.48 -3.85
C PRO A 168 -12.24 6.72 -3.28
N PRO A 169 -12.93 7.85 -3.09
CA PRO A 169 -12.39 8.98 -2.33
C PRO A 169 -11.79 8.54 -0.99
N GLY A 170 -10.52 8.90 -0.77
CA GLY A 170 -9.74 8.48 0.39
C GLY A 170 -9.12 7.08 0.30
N TRP A 171 -9.04 6.47 -0.90
CA TRP A 171 -8.52 5.11 -1.10
C TRP A 171 -7.10 4.91 -0.54
N GLU A 172 -6.26 5.95 -0.52
CA GLU A 172 -4.90 5.87 0.04
C GLU A 172 -4.94 5.51 1.53
N PHE A 173 -5.81 6.18 2.29
CA PHE A 173 -5.96 5.98 3.72
C PHE A 173 -6.71 4.67 4.03
N LEU A 174 -7.69 4.30 3.19
CA LEU A 174 -8.39 3.02 3.29
C LEU A 174 -7.46 1.84 3.01
N LEU A 175 -6.58 1.96 2.01
CA LEU A 175 -5.55 0.97 1.70
C LEU A 175 -4.60 0.81 2.88
N TYR A 176 -4.08 1.92 3.40
CA TYR A 176 -3.19 1.90 4.56
C TYR A 176 -3.84 1.20 5.75
N GLY A 177 -5.06 1.60 6.12
CA GLY A 177 -5.81 0.99 7.23
C GLY A 177 -6.10 -0.50 7.01
N GLY A 178 -6.44 -0.89 5.78
CA GLY A 178 -6.68 -2.29 5.44
C GLY A 178 -5.43 -3.17 5.56
N VAL A 179 -4.28 -2.67 5.13
CA VAL A 179 -2.99 -3.39 5.26
C VAL A 179 -2.56 -3.46 6.72
N LEU A 180 -2.75 -2.38 7.51
CA LEU A 180 -2.49 -2.40 8.95
C LEU A 180 -3.35 -3.47 9.67
N HIS A 181 -4.66 -3.50 9.39
CA HIS A 181 -5.57 -4.47 9.97
C HIS A 181 -5.18 -5.90 9.61
N GLN A 182 -4.82 -6.15 8.35
CA GLN A 182 -4.34 -7.46 7.92
C GLN A 182 -3.06 -7.87 8.65
N GLY A 183 -2.08 -6.97 8.77
CA GLY A 183 -0.83 -7.28 9.47
C GLY A 183 -1.02 -7.60 10.95
N ILE A 184 -1.95 -6.93 11.65
CA ILE A 184 -2.32 -7.31 13.03
C ILE A 184 -3.01 -8.68 13.06
N THR A 185 -3.91 -8.94 12.11
CA THR A 185 -4.64 -10.22 12.01
C THR A 185 -3.68 -11.39 11.74
N ASP A 186 -2.68 -11.20 10.87
CA ASP A 186 -1.67 -12.21 10.54
C ASP A 186 -0.77 -12.57 11.75
N LEU A 187 -0.67 -11.67 12.73
CA LEU A 187 0.11 -11.83 13.95
C LEU A 187 -0.75 -12.23 15.17
N GLU A 188 -2.03 -12.54 14.95
CA GLU A 188 -2.97 -12.85 16.03
C GLU A 188 -2.57 -14.07 16.88
N ASP A 189 -2.00 -15.11 16.26
CA ASP A 189 -1.54 -16.29 17.01
C ASP A 189 -0.37 -15.96 17.93
N LYS A 190 0.62 -15.17 17.45
CA LYS A 190 1.73 -14.69 18.28
C LYS A 190 1.23 -13.81 19.42
N TYR A 191 0.24 -12.97 19.16
CA TYR A 191 -0.39 -12.15 20.19
C TYR A 191 -1.08 -12.99 21.26
N ARG A 192 -1.83 -14.04 20.86
CA ARG A 192 -2.48 -14.96 21.81
C ARG A 192 -1.47 -15.68 22.68
N ASP A 193 -0.38 -16.17 22.09
CA ASP A 193 0.73 -16.79 22.82
C ASP A 193 1.33 -15.80 23.81
N HIS A 194 1.56 -14.55 23.38
CA HIS A 194 2.06 -13.50 24.26
C HIS A 194 1.12 -13.21 25.45
N VAL A 195 -0.21 -13.13 25.23
CA VAL A 195 -1.21 -12.86 26.28
C VAL A 195 -1.25 -13.95 27.35
N ILE A 196 -1.01 -15.21 26.97
CA ILE A 196 -0.96 -16.33 27.93
C ILE A 196 0.47 -16.58 28.45
N GLU A 197 1.42 -15.69 28.15
CA GLU A 197 2.84 -15.80 28.47
C GLU A 197 3.49 -17.10 27.96
N PHE A 198 2.94 -17.69 26.89
CA PHE A 198 3.45 -18.92 26.30
C PHE A 198 4.56 -18.62 25.30
N SER A 199 5.65 -19.37 25.42
CA SER A 199 6.68 -19.51 24.39
C SER A 199 7.11 -20.97 24.30
N PRO A 200 7.25 -21.54 23.09
CA PRO A 200 7.92 -22.82 22.94
C PRO A 200 9.38 -22.67 23.38
N HIS A 201 9.84 -23.59 24.25
CA HIS A 201 11.23 -23.62 24.69
C HIS A 201 12.15 -23.78 23.47
N ASN A 202 13.15 -22.91 23.35
CA ASN A 202 14.10 -22.93 22.24
C ASN A 202 15.32 -23.84 22.52
N GLY A 203 15.43 -24.40 23.72
CA GLY A 203 16.55 -25.22 24.18
C GLY A 203 17.81 -24.41 24.53
N GLU A 204 17.75 -23.09 24.46
CA GLU A 204 18.79 -22.17 24.92
C GLU A 204 18.74 -22.07 26.44
N VAL A 205 19.90 -22.28 27.08
CA VAL A 205 20.08 -22.06 28.51
C VAL A 205 21.25 -21.11 28.69
N VAL A 206 21.01 -19.98 29.35
CA VAL A 206 22.03 -18.99 29.68
C VAL A 206 22.49 -19.25 31.11
N LEU A 207 23.81 -19.33 31.30
CA LEU A 207 24.44 -19.58 32.60
C LEU A 207 24.45 -18.31 33.47
N GLU A 208 24.49 -18.50 34.79
CA GLU A 208 24.34 -17.45 35.81
C GLU A 208 25.24 -16.21 35.56
N ASP A 209 26.51 -16.44 35.21
CA ASP A 209 27.49 -15.36 35.00
C ASP A 209 27.17 -14.45 33.79
N ASP A 210 26.43 -14.98 32.82
CA ASP A 210 26.08 -14.28 31.58
C ASP A 210 24.62 -13.76 31.57
N GLY A 211 23.79 -14.21 32.51
CA GLY A 211 22.34 -13.96 32.54
C GLY A 211 21.95 -12.48 32.46
N LEU A 212 22.47 -11.65 33.37
CA LEU A 212 22.18 -10.20 33.37
C LEU A 212 22.75 -9.48 32.14
N SER A 213 23.93 -9.90 31.66
CA SER A 213 24.55 -9.32 30.46
C SER A 213 23.72 -9.62 29.21
N TRP A 214 23.18 -10.84 29.14
CA TRP A 214 22.27 -11.25 28.08
C TRP A 214 20.97 -10.44 28.13
N LEU A 215 20.35 -10.28 29.30
CA LEU A 215 19.15 -9.46 29.50
C LEU A 215 19.38 -7.98 29.14
N ALA A 216 20.48 -7.39 29.60
CA ALA A 216 20.86 -6.03 29.20
C ALA A 216 21.01 -5.87 27.67
N SER A 217 21.49 -6.91 26.97
CA SER A 217 21.54 -6.90 25.51
C SER A 217 20.16 -6.90 24.84
N LYS A 218 19.15 -7.52 25.48
CA LYS A 218 17.76 -7.52 25.01
C LYS A 218 17.11 -6.15 25.17
N LEU A 219 17.35 -5.44 26.27
CA LEU A 219 16.92 -4.04 26.41
C LEU A 219 17.50 -3.14 25.31
N ILE A 220 18.78 -3.30 24.95
CA ILE A 220 19.37 -2.54 23.84
C ILE A 220 18.69 -2.86 22.51
N SER A 221 18.27 -4.12 22.30
CA SER A 221 17.59 -4.53 21.07
C SER A 221 16.20 -3.92 20.95
N VAL A 222 15.42 -3.83 22.04
CA VAL A 222 14.06 -3.26 21.98
C VAL A 222 14.09 -1.75 21.73
N SER A 223 15.07 -1.01 22.26
CA SER A 223 15.22 0.41 21.93
C SER A 223 15.42 0.63 20.42
N ARG A 224 16.13 -0.26 19.73
CA ARG A 224 16.29 -0.17 18.27
C ARG A 224 14.99 -0.43 17.50
N ILE A 225 14.12 -1.29 18.03
CA ILE A 225 12.78 -1.53 17.46
C ILE A 225 11.97 -0.23 17.52
N VAL A 226 12.01 0.45 18.68
CA VAL A 226 11.34 1.74 18.87
C VAL A 226 11.95 2.84 17.99
N ASP A 227 13.27 2.96 17.90
CA ASP A 227 13.94 3.96 17.04
C ASP A 227 13.57 3.81 15.55
N ASN A 228 13.28 2.59 15.09
CA ASN A 228 12.83 2.34 13.72
C ASN A 228 11.42 2.88 13.46
N LEU A 229 10.57 2.99 14.50
CA LEU A 229 9.24 3.57 14.39
C LEU A 229 9.29 5.03 13.94
N ASP A 230 10.18 5.83 14.50
CA ASP A 230 10.34 7.24 14.15
C ASP A 230 10.71 7.43 12.68
N ARG A 231 11.52 6.51 12.12
CA ARG A 231 11.87 6.52 10.70
C ARG A 231 10.68 6.19 9.82
N VAL A 232 9.90 5.19 10.21
CA VAL A 232 8.67 4.79 9.51
C VAL A 232 7.66 5.93 9.53
N LEU A 233 7.52 6.65 10.64
CA LEU A 233 6.54 7.74 10.77
C LEU A 233 7.04 9.11 10.30
N SER A 234 8.26 9.20 9.76
CA SER A 234 8.85 10.47 9.32
C SER A 234 8.04 11.15 8.21
N ASP A 235 8.05 12.49 8.20
CA ASP A 235 7.38 13.30 7.17
C ASP A 235 7.81 12.89 5.75
N ASP A 236 9.10 12.62 5.55
CA ASP A 236 9.63 12.18 4.26
C ASP A 236 9.04 10.83 3.82
N ALA A 237 8.91 9.87 4.75
CA ALA A 237 8.30 8.58 4.45
C ALA A 237 6.80 8.71 4.15
N GLN A 238 6.08 9.57 4.90
CA GLN A 238 4.67 9.84 4.67
C GLN A 238 4.44 10.51 3.30
N VAL A 239 5.19 11.57 2.98
CA VAL A 239 5.09 12.25 1.68
C VAL A 239 5.48 11.32 0.54
N ALA A 240 6.49 10.48 0.72
CA ALA A 240 6.89 9.51 -0.29
C ALA A 240 5.79 8.47 -0.58
N ALA A 241 4.95 8.12 0.39
CA ALA A 241 3.89 7.13 0.27
C ALA A 241 2.54 7.73 -0.14
N PHE A 242 2.09 8.77 0.56
CA PHE A 242 0.76 9.38 0.35
C PHE A 242 0.76 10.54 -0.65
N GLY A 243 1.94 11.03 -1.05
CA GLY A 243 2.06 12.22 -1.87
C GLY A 243 1.91 13.50 -1.03
N ARG A 244 2.21 14.65 -1.65
CA ARG A 244 1.86 15.96 -1.09
C ARG A 244 0.35 16.22 -1.25
N PRO A 245 -0.23 17.21 -0.56
CA PRO A 245 -1.62 17.60 -0.80
C PRO A 245 -1.89 17.89 -2.28
N GLY A 246 -2.84 17.17 -2.88
CA GLY A 246 -3.18 17.26 -4.31
C GLY A 246 -2.34 16.37 -5.22
N GLU A 247 -1.26 15.78 -4.71
CA GLU A 247 -0.52 14.72 -5.36
C GLU A 247 -1.06 13.35 -4.92
N PRO A 248 -0.99 12.35 -5.80
CA PRO A 248 -1.39 10.98 -5.49
C PRO A 248 -0.49 10.26 -4.50
N GLY A 249 -1.08 9.33 -3.77
CA GLY A 249 -0.30 8.27 -3.12
C GLY A 249 0.24 7.23 -4.12
N ASP A 250 1.35 6.62 -3.75
CA ASP A 250 1.90 5.42 -4.38
C ASP A 250 1.40 4.19 -3.59
N PRO A 251 0.54 3.34 -4.19
CA PRO A 251 -0.04 2.18 -3.49
C PRO A 251 0.99 1.26 -2.85
N GLU A 252 2.15 1.08 -3.49
CA GLU A 252 3.14 0.11 -3.05
C GLU A 252 3.96 0.65 -1.89
N ARG A 253 4.22 1.96 -1.90
CA ARG A 253 4.84 2.63 -0.77
C ARG A 253 3.91 2.70 0.42
N ILE A 254 2.60 2.90 0.19
CA ILE A 254 1.58 2.82 1.25
C ILE A 254 1.56 1.43 1.88
N ILE A 255 1.50 0.37 1.05
CA ILE A 255 1.56 -1.02 1.52
C ILE A 255 2.86 -1.28 2.28
N HIS A 256 4.00 -0.85 1.72
CA HIS A 256 5.30 -1.00 2.38
C HIS A 256 5.33 -0.35 3.76
N LEU A 257 4.83 0.88 3.86
CA LEU A 257 4.79 1.65 5.10
C LEU A 257 3.94 0.96 6.17
N ALA A 258 2.74 0.52 5.81
CA ALA A 258 1.85 -0.23 6.69
C ALA A 258 2.50 -1.55 7.16
N ASN A 259 3.18 -2.26 6.26
CA ASN A 259 3.92 -3.48 6.58
C ASN A 259 5.13 -3.23 7.50
N ARG A 260 5.78 -2.07 7.42
CA ARG A 260 6.85 -1.71 8.37
C ARG A 260 6.29 -1.43 9.76
N LEU A 261 5.16 -0.73 9.85
CA LEU A 261 4.52 -0.45 11.14
C LEU A 261 4.02 -1.73 11.83
N THR A 262 3.36 -2.62 11.09
CA THR A 262 2.94 -3.93 11.62
C THR A 262 4.12 -4.86 11.87
N GLY A 263 5.22 -4.72 11.13
CA GLY A 263 6.49 -5.39 11.41
C GLY A 263 7.04 -5.06 12.80
N ILE A 264 6.99 -3.79 13.22
CA ILE A 264 7.41 -3.36 14.57
C ILE A 264 6.58 -4.05 15.64
N TYR A 265 5.26 -4.16 15.45
CA TYR A 265 4.38 -4.93 16.35
C TYR A 265 4.81 -6.40 16.45
N GLY A 266 5.15 -7.03 15.32
CA GLY A 266 5.69 -8.40 15.29
C GLY A 266 7.05 -8.53 15.98
N GLU A 267 7.95 -7.57 15.80
CA GLU A 267 9.27 -7.57 16.44
C GLU A 267 9.18 -7.47 17.97
N LEU A 268 8.22 -6.70 18.51
CA LEU A 268 7.97 -6.62 19.95
C LEU A 268 7.42 -7.94 20.52
N LEU A 269 6.50 -8.59 19.79
CA LEU A 269 6.00 -9.91 20.15
C LEU A 269 7.13 -10.94 20.18
N ASP A 270 7.98 -10.95 19.14
CA ASP A 270 9.12 -11.86 19.02
C ASP A 270 10.18 -11.59 20.08
N TRP A 271 10.40 -10.32 20.46
CA TRP A 271 11.30 -9.94 21.54
C TRP A 271 10.86 -10.53 22.88
N ALA A 272 9.59 -10.32 23.27
CA ALA A 272 9.05 -10.86 24.51
C ALA A 272 9.04 -12.39 24.50
N ALA A 273 8.63 -12.99 23.39
CA ALA A 273 8.62 -14.45 23.22
C ALA A 273 10.03 -15.04 23.32
N GLY A 274 11.03 -14.37 22.75
CA GLY A 274 12.43 -14.78 22.80
C GLY A 274 13.02 -14.77 24.20
N ILE A 275 12.64 -13.80 25.05
CA ILE A 275 13.03 -13.79 26.46
C ILE A 275 12.39 -14.97 27.21
N ARG A 276 11.08 -15.18 27.01
CA ARG A 276 10.33 -16.27 27.67
C ARG A 276 10.77 -17.67 27.22
N ALA A 277 11.28 -17.80 26.01
CA ALA A 277 11.74 -19.08 25.47
C ALA A 277 13.08 -19.55 26.05
N THR A 278 13.89 -18.62 26.58
CA THR A 278 15.22 -18.87 27.12
C THR A 278 15.15 -19.32 28.57
N GLY A 279 15.81 -20.44 28.89
CA GLY A 279 15.99 -20.89 30.26
C GLY A 279 17.19 -20.24 30.92
N PHE A 280 17.10 -20.01 32.23
CA PHE A 280 18.21 -19.61 33.08
C PHE A 280 18.44 -20.66 34.16
N ASP A 281 19.70 -20.91 34.52
CA ASP A 281 20.06 -21.85 35.59
C ASP A 281 19.86 -21.25 37.00
N ASP A 282 19.81 -19.92 37.12
CA ASP A 282 19.45 -19.19 38.33
C ASP A 282 17.99 -18.71 38.29
N ASP A 283 17.18 -19.19 39.25
CA ASP A 283 15.78 -18.81 39.44
C ASP A 283 15.59 -17.29 39.61
N ALA A 284 16.55 -16.59 40.22
CA ALA A 284 16.49 -15.14 40.40
C ALA A 284 16.66 -14.41 39.06
N VAL A 285 17.56 -14.88 38.19
CA VAL A 285 17.70 -14.35 36.82
C VAL A 285 16.46 -14.69 35.99
N GLN A 286 15.90 -15.90 36.12
CA GLN A 286 14.64 -16.26 35.46
C GLN A 286 13.49 -15.32 35.86
N HIS A 287 13.43 -14.90 37.13
CA HIS A 287 12.43 -13.94 37.59
C HIS A 287 12.61 -12.55 36.95
N VAL A 288 13.86 -12.06 36.85
CA VAL A 288 14.17 -10.81 36.13
C VAL A 288 13.79 -10.91 34.65
N ALA A 289 14.11 -12.03 33.99
CA ALA A 289 13.76 -12.27 32.59
C ALA A 289 12.25 -12.22 32.35
N ASN A 290 11.46 -12.87 33.21
CA ASN A 290 10.00 -12.84 33.13
C ASN A 290 9.45 -11.42 33.31
N ALA A 291 10.02 -10.63 34.24
CA ALA A 291 9.64 -9.23 34.43
C ALA A 291 10.04 -8.34 33.24
N GLU A 292 11.22 -8.57 32.63
CA GLU A 292 11.67 -7.84 31.45
C GLU A 292 10.74 -8.11 30.25
N ALA A 293 10.35 -9.37 30.01
CA ALA A 293 9.46 -9.71 28.91
C ALA A 293 8.11 -8.97 28.97
N ARG A 294 7.60 -8.68 30.18
CA ARG A 294 6.34 -7.94 30.41
C ARG A 294 6.43 -6.45 30.08
N LEU A 295 7.65 -5.91 29.95
CA LEU A 295 7.84 -4.52 29.54
C LEU A 295 7.27 -4.22 28.14
N ALA A 296 7.09 -5.23 27.29
CA ALA A 296 6.49 -5.09 25.97
C ALA A 296 4.96 -5.10 25.97
N ASP A 297 4.30 -5.48 27.07
CA ASP A 297 2.85 -5.73 27.09
C ASP A 297 2.04 -4.47 26.72
N LEU A 298 2.33 -3.33 27.36
CA LEU A 298 1.66 -2.06 27.06
C LEU A 298 1.98 -1.54 25.64
N PRO A 299 3.24 -1.48 25.18
CA PRO A 299 3.56 -1.14 23.79
C PRO A 299 2.79 -1.98 22.75
N ILE A 300 2.71 -3.30 22.94
CA ILE A 300 1.97 -4.23 22.06
C ILE A 300 0.49 -3.87 22.05
N GLN A 301 -0.10 -3.63 23.23
CA GLN A 301 -1.50 -3.21 23.34
C GLN A 301 -1.76 -1.87 22.63
N GLN A 302 -0.91 -0.86 22.86
CA GLN A 302 -1.07 0.47 22.28
C GLN A 302 -1.00 0.47 20.76
N LEU A 303 -0.14 -0.36 20.16
CA LEU A 303 -0.08 -0.54 18.71
C LEU A 303 -1.34 -1.18 18.15
N ARG A 304 -1.89 -2.21 18.82
CA ARG A 304 -3.17 -2.83 18.43
C ARG A 304 -4.33 -1.82 18.51
N GLU A 305 -4.41 -1.08 19.61
CA GLU A 305 -5.43 -0.04 19.80
C GLU A 305 -5.29 1.11 18.80
N PHE A 306 -4.06 1.45 18.40
CA PHE A 306 -3.82 2.41 17.33
C PHE A 306 -4.45 1.96 16.01
N VAL A 307 -4.22 0.71 15.59
CA VAL A 307 -4.78 0.16 14.34
C VAL A 307 -6.31 0.15 14.39
N GLU A 308 -6.90 -0.28 15.51
CA GLU A 308 -8.36 -0.28 15.68
C GLU A 308 -8.94 1.14 15.59
N ARG A 309 -8.34 2.13 16.30
CA ARG A 309 -8.77 3.53 16.22
C ARG A 309 -8.61 4.10 14.81
N TYR A 310 -7.53 3.73 14.11
CA TYR A 310 -7.32 4.14 12.73
C TYR A 310 -8.46 3.63 11.85
N SER A 311 -8.76 2.33 11.88
CA SER A 311 -9.85 1.72 11.11
C SER A 311 -11.20 2.36 11.41
N GLN A 312 -11.49 2.65 12.69
CA GLN A 312 -12.73 3.31 13.08
C GLN A 312 -12.85 4.74 12.52
N GLN A 313 -11.75 5.50 12.47
CA GLN A 313 -11.76 6.83 11.84
C GLN A 313 -11.95 6.78 10.33
N MET A 314 -11.51 5.69 9.69
CA MET A 314 -11.66 5.47 8.26
C MET A 314 -13.06 5.00 7.86
N ASP A 315 -13.82 4.40 8.79
CA ASP A 315 -15.21 4.05 8.55
C ASP A 315 -16.03 5.33 8.22
N GLY A 316 -16.59 5.38 7.00
CA GLY A 316 -17.36 6.53 6.53
C GLY A 316 -16.53 7.69 5.97
N LEU A 317 -15.20 7.56 5.88
CA LEU A 317 -14.33 8.57 5.23
C LEU A 317 -14.81 8.87 3.80
N THR A 318 -15.05 7.84 3.00
CA THR A 318 -15.51 7.99 1.62
C THR A 318 -16.82 8.76 1.52
N ALA A 319 -17.78 8.49 2.40
CA ALA A 319 -19.07 9.18 2.39
C ALA A 319 -18.93 10.67 2.70
N ARG A 320 -18.07 11.02 3.66
CA ARG A 320 -17.77 12.41 4.05
C ARG A 320 -17.07 13.17 2.92
N LEU A 321 -16.08 12.55 2.27
CA LEU A 321 -15.38 13.15 1.14
C LEU A 321 -16.33 13.35 -0.06
N LEU A 322 -17.21 12.38 -0.35
CA LEU A 322 -18.24 12.52 -1.39
C LEU A 322 -19.27 13.61 -1.07
N ALA A 323 -19.51 13.91 0.21
CA ALA A 323 -20.34 15.04 0.63
C ALA A 323 -19.63 16.40 0.48
N GLY A 324 -18.37 16.43 0.04
CA GLY A 324 -17.56 17.63 -0.10
C GLY A 324 -16.99 18.15 1.23
N GLU A 325 -16.93 17.32 2.27
CA GLU A 325 -16.28 17.70 3.54
C GLU A 325 -14.76 17.81 3.38
N ASP A 326 -14.19 18.87 3.96
CA ASP A 326 -12.74 19.00 4.12
C ASP A 326 -12.28 18.23 5.37
N VAL A 327 -11.76 17.02 5.17
CA VAL A 327 -11.41 16.09 6.25
C VAL A 327 -9.92 16.20 6.59
N HIS A 328 -9.63 16.72 7.78
CA HIS A 328 -8.28 16.73 8.34
C HIS A 328 -8.07 15.50 9.25
N LEU A 329 -7.08 14.68 8.92
CA LEU A 329 -6.77 13.46 9.66
C LEU A 329 -5.47 13.64 10.46
N THR A 330 -5.54 13.42 11.77
CA THR A 330 -4.37 13.44 12.66
C THR A 330 -4.32 12.13 13.43
N PHE A 331 -3.21 11.41 13.28
CA PHE A 331 -2.98 10.14 13.94
C PHE A 331 -1.79 10.26 14.89
N THR A 332 -1.93 9.71 16.09
CA THR A 332 -0.86 9.66 17.09
C THR A 332 -0.62 8.21 17.47
N VAL A 333 0.58 7.72 17.14
CA VAL A 333 1.12 6.46 17.65
C VAL A 333 1.79 6.77 18.98
N LYS A 334 1.39 6.07 20.03
CA LYS A 334 1.95 6.22 21.37
C LYS A 334 2.64 4.91 21.74
N ILE A 335 3.86 5.00 22.26
CA ILE A 335 4.63 3.88 22.80
C ILE A 335 5.12 4.30 24.17
N ASP A 336 4.43 3.87 25.20
CA ASP A 336 4.85 4.05 26.59
C ASP A 336 5.19 2.70 27.22
N MET A 337 6.02 2.77 28.25
CA MET A 337 6.26 1.65 29.15
C MET A 337 5.26 1.70 30.30
N ASP A 338 4.73 0.56 30.71
CA ASP A 338 3.85 0.48 31.87
C ASP A 338 4.64 0.75 33.16
N PRO A 339 4.31 1.80 33.94
CA PRO A 339 4.99 2.10 35.20
C PRO A 339 4.97 0.91 36.18
N GLU A 340 3.89 0.14 36.23
CA GLU A 340 3.80 -1.01 37.13
C GLU A 340 4.75 -2.13 36.68
N ALA A 341 4.81 -2.42 35.38
CA ALA A 341 5.78 -3.37 34.83
C ALA A 341 7.24 -2.91 35.04
N GLN A 342 7.51 -1.61 34.93
CA GLN A 342 8.83 -1.03 35.23
C GLN A 342 9.22 -1.21 36.69
N ASP A 343 8.29 -0.97 37.62
CA ASP A 343 8.53 -1.17 39.05
C ASP A 343 8.78 -2.64 39.37
N ILE A 344 8.01 -3.56 38.79
CA ILE A 344 8.21 -5.01 38.95
C ILE A 344 9.61 -5.43 38.45
N TYR A 345 10.02 -4.96 37.27
CA TYR A 345 11.34 -5.23 36.72
C TYR A 345 12.46 -4.66 37.61
N HIS A 346 12.31 -3.43 38.09
CA HIS A 346 13.28 -2.80 38.98
C HIS A 346 13.44 -3.56 40.30
N ASN A 347 12.32 -3.94 40.94
CA ASN A 347 12.32 -4.72 42.16
C ASN A 347 12.96 -6.11 41.98
N ALA A 348 12.76 -6.76 40.84
CA ALA A 348 13.40 -8.03 40.52
C ALA A 348 14.93 -7.89 40.43
N LEU A 349 15.43 -6.83 39.80
CA LEU A 349 16.86 -6.53 39.73
C LEU A 349 17.47 -6.25 41.11
N GLU A 350 16.78 -5.47 41.96
CA GLU A 350 17.24 -5.19 43.32
C GLU A 350 17.31 -6.46 44.17
N ALA A 351 16.31 -7.34 44.06
CA ALA A 351 16.26 -8.60 44.79
C ALA A 351 17.43 -9.52 44.39
N TYR A 352 17.72 -9.63 43.09
CA TYR A 352 18.89 -10.37 42.59
C TYR A 352 20.20 -9.79 43.15
N GLY A 353 20.37 -8.47 43.11
CA GLY A 353 21.55 -7.80 43.65
C GLY A 353 21.77 -8.06 45.15
N ALA A 354 20.69 -8.02 45.93
CA ALA A 354 20.72 -8.31 47.37
C ALA A 354 21.09 -9.78 47.66
N GLN A 355 20.58 -10.74 46.89
CA GLN A 355 20.91 -12.16 47.02
C GLN A 355 22.40 -12.41 46.73
N ARG A 356 22.98 -11.75 45.73
CA ARG A 356 24.40 -11.90 45.40
C ARG A 356 25.32 -11.33 46.49
N LEU A 357 24.94 -10.20 47.10
CA LEU A 357 25.68 -9.58 48.20
C LEU A 357 25.57 -10.36 49.52
N GLY A 358 24.49 -11.11 49.73
CA GLY A 358 24.30 -11.97 50.90
C GLY A 358 24.98 -13.34 50.80
N ASN A 359 25.30 -13.80 49.59
CA ASN A 359 25.99 -15.07 49.30
C ASN A 359 27.51 -14.90 49.07
N SER A 360 28.03 -13.66 49.07
CA SER A 360 29.45 -13.32 48.99
C SER A 360 30.04 -13.14 50.40
#